data_AF-A0A226D5L9-F1
#
_entry.id   AF-A0A226D5L9-F1
#
_cell.length_a   1.000
_cell.length_b   1.000
_cell.length_c   1.000
_cell.angle_alpha   90.00
_cell.angle_beta   90.00
_cell.angle_gamma   90.00
#
_symmetry.space_group_name_H-M   'P 1'
#
loop_
_entity.id
_entity.type
_entity.pdbx_description
1 polymer ?
#
loop_
_entity_poly.entity_id
_entity_poly.type
_entity_poly.pdbx_seq_one_letter_code
_entity_poly.pdbx_strand_id
1 'polypeptide(L)'
;MSTSKFSTVEAGPPIEVFALTQAFTSDTFEKKVNLGVGAYRTEQSTPWVLPIVRKLEAVMAADTTLNKEYLPVLGLPAFAQAATKMLLGPESKAILEGRYLPSQFNLLLD
;
A
#
# COMPACT_ATOMS: atom_id res chain seq x y z
N MET A 1 10.99 -41.71 11.95
CA MET A 1 10.27 -40.44 11.74
C MET A 1 11.30 -39.34 11.67
N SER A 2 11.50 -38.71 10.51
CA SER A 2 12.43 -37.57 10.38
C SER A 2 11.85 -36.37 11.12
N THR A 3 12.65 -35.71 11.96
CA THR A 3 12.28 -34.44 12.59
C THR A 3 12.17 -33.34 11.53
N SER A 4 11.20 -32.45 11.71
CA SER A 4 10.97 -31.31 10.81
C SER A 4 12.18 -30.37 10.81
N LYS A 5 12.57 -29.88 9.63
CA LYS A 5 13.62 -28.86 9.47
C LYS A 5 13.27 -27.52 10.13
N PHE A 6 12.00 -27.30 10.44
CA PHE A 6 11.50 -26.09 11.11
C PHE A 6 11.40 -26.24 12.64
N SER A 7 11.80 -27.38 13.20
CA SER A 7 11.63 -27.66 14.64
C SER A 7 12.41 -26.70 15.57
N THR A 8 13.39 -25.98 15.05
CA THR A 8 14.22 -25.02 15.79
C THR A 8 13.95 -23.56 15.40
N VAL A 9 12.96 -23.30 14.54
CA VAL A 9 12.64 -21.94 14.10
C VAL A 9 11.74 -21.28 15.14
N GLU A 10 12.26 -20.26 15.80
CA GLU A 10 11.49 -19.44 16.74
C GLU A 10 10.65 -18.40 15.99
N ALA A 11 9.49 -18.06 16.55
CA ALA A 11 8.67 -16.98 16.03
C ALA A 11 9.36 -15.63 16.28
N GLY A 12 9.46 -14.81 15.24
CA GLY A 12 9.93 -13.44 15.39
C GLY A 12 9.01 -12.61 16.29
N PRO A 13 9.53 -11.52 16.89
CA PRO A 13 8.69 -10.62 17.68
C PRO A 13 7.55 -10.07 16.83
N PRO A 14 6.34 -9.89 17.41
CA PRO A 14 5.22 -9.35 16.68
C PRO A 14 5.50 -7.91 16.26
N ILE A 15 5.06 -7.56 15.06
CA ILE A 15 5.01 -6.16 14.63
C ILE A 15 3.81 -5.52 15.35
N GLU A 16 4.09 -4.61 16.28
CA GLU A 16 3.12 -4.00 17.22
C GLU A 16 1.82 -3.53 16.54
N VAL A 17 1.93 -2.87 15.38
CA VAL A 17 0.76 -2.35 14.65
C VAL A 17 -0.19 -3.46 14.15
N PHE A 18 0.36 -4.62 13.78
CA PHE A 18 -0.43 -5.77 13.36
C PHE A 18 -1.00 -6.52 14.57
N ALA A 19 -0.24 -6.64 15.65
CA ALA A 19 -0.72 -7.23 16.91
C ALA A 19 -1.92 -6.45 17.47
N LEU A 20 -1.85 -5.11 17.46
CA LEU A 20 -2.96 -4.26 17.92
C LEU A 20 -4.21 -4.42 17.03
N THR A 21 -4.03 -4.54 15.71
CA THR A 21 -5.14 -4.79 14.79
C THR A 21 -5.78 -6.16 15.01
N GLN A 22 -4.95 -7.17 15.29
CA GLN A 22 -5.42 -8.52 15.61
C GLN A 22 -6.20 -8.52 16.92
N ALA A 23 -5.66 -7.91 17.99
CA ALA A 23 -6.34 -7.77 19.27
C ALA A 23 -7.69 -7.04 19.12
N PHE A 24 -7.73 -5.94 18.37
CA PHE A 24 -8.97 -5.24 18.07
C PHE A 24 -9.97 -6.14 17.31
N THR A 25 -9.52 -6.92 16.35
CA THR A 25 -10.41 -7.83 15.59
C THR A 25 -10.99 -8.93 16.47
N SER A 26 -10.16 -9.51 17.34
CA SER A 26 -10.52 -10.60 18.26
C SER A 26 -11.36 -10.16 19.46
N ASP A 27 -11.33 -8.89 19.83
CA ASP A 27 -12.14 -8.35 20.92
C ASP A 27 -13.65 -8.43 20.59
N THR A 28 -14.45 -9.02 21.48
CA THR A 28 -15.90 -9.19 21.30
C THR A 28 -16.71 -8.03 21.88
N PHE A 29 -16.08 -7.05 22.51
CA PHE A 29 -16.77 -5.90 23.10
C PHE A 29 -17.41 -5.02 22.02
N GLU A 30 -18.72 -4.80 22.10
CA GLU A 30 -19.50 -4.11 21.06
C GLU A 30 -19.10 -2.65 20.82
N LYS A 31 -18.51 -1.99 21.82
CA LYS A 31 -18.09 -0.57 21.75
C LYS A 31 -16.57 -0.41 21.65
N LYS A 32 -15.86 -1.43 21.15
CA LYS A 32 -14.43 -1.35 20.88
C LYS A 32 -14.12 -0.26 19.85
N VAL A 33 -12.99 0.42 20.01
CA VAL A 33 -12.53 1.49 19.11
C VAL A 33 -11.12 1.18 18.65
N ASN A 34 -10.86 1.26 17.34
CA ASN A 34 -9.52 1.07 16.77
C ASN A 34 -8.85 2.42 16.56
N LEU A 35 -7.83 2.72 17.37
CA LEU A 35 -6.96 3.89 17.26
C LEU A 35 -5.51 3.51 16.92
N GLY A 36 -5.29 2.28 16.45
CA GLY A 36 -3.95 1.74 16.20
C GLY A 36 -3.40 2.14 14.84
N VAL A 37 -4.00 1.60 13.77
CA VAL A 37 -3.55 1.86 12.40
C VAL A 37 -4.12 3.20 11.94
N GLY A 38 -3.27 4.07 11.39
CA GLY A 38 -3.67 5.32 10.73
C GLY A 38 -4.39 5.11 9.38
N ALA A 39 -5.37 4.21 9.33
CA ALA A 39 -6.18 3.93 8.16
C ALA A 39 -7.49 4.71 8.23
N TYR A 40 -7.80 5.48 7.20
CA TYR A 40 -8.99 6.30 7.15
C TYR A 40 -10.28 5.45 7.16
N ARG A 41 -11.28 5.93 7.91
CA ARG A 41 -12.57 5.26 8.10
C ARG A 41 -13.73 6.21 7.83
N THR A 42 -14.87 5.64 7.47
CA THR A 42 -16.15 6.35 7.43
C THR A 42 -16.65 6.68 8.85
N GLU A 43 -17.74 7.44 8.93
CA GLU A 43 -18.44 7.72 10.18
C GLU A 43 -18.96 6.45 10.86
N GLN A 44 -19.16 5.37 10.11
CA GLN A 44 -19.54 4.04 10.62
C GLN A 44 -18.33 3.16 10.94
N SER A 45 -17.12 3.73 11.00
CA SER A 45 -15.86 3.01 11.29
C SER A 45 -15.49 1.93 10.28
N THR A 46 -16.00 2.00 9.05
CA THR A 46 -15.68 1.05 7.96
C THR A 46 -14.58 1.59 7.04
N PRO A 47 -13.83 0.72 6.32
CA PRO A 47 -12.84 1.18 5.35
C PRO A 47 -13.48 2.06 4.27
N TRP A 48 -12.86 3.21 3.98
CA TRP A 48 -13.33 4.10 2.93
C TRP A 48 -12.45 4.00 1.69
N VAL A 49 -13.04 3.59 0.57
CA VAL A 49 -12.36 3.66 -0.74
C VAL A 49 -12.82 4.94 -1.43
N LEU A 50 -11.86 5.77 -1.85
CA LEU A 50 -12.12 7.03 -2.52
C LEU A 50 -12.94 6.80 -3.81
N PRO A 51 -13.96 7.64 -4.11
CA PRO A 51 -14.79 7.48 -5.29
C PRO A 51 -14.00 7.41 -6.61
N ILE A 52 -12.93 8.20 -6.73
CA ILE A 52 -12.06 8.20 -7.92
C ILE A 52 -11.32 6.87 -8.11
N VAL A 53 -10.91 6.23 -7.02
CA VAL A 53 -10.22 4.93 -7.06
C VAL A 53 -11.20 3.86 -7.57
N ARG A 54 -12.41 3.78 -7.02
CA ARG A 54 -13.44 2.84 -7.50
C ARG A 54 -13.75 3.01 -8.99
N LYS A 55 -13.86 4.27 -9.44
CA LYS A 55 -14.11 4.59 -10.86
C LYS A 55 -12.97 4.08 -11.75
N LEU A 56 -11.72 4.35 -11.38
CA LEU A 56 -10.56 3.95 -12.18
C LEU A 56 -10.36 2.43 -12.16
N GLU A 57 -10.59 1.76 -11.03
CA GLU A 57 -10.53 0.29 -10.95
C GLU A 57 -11.52 -0.37 -11.92
N ALA A 58 -12.75 0.14 -12.01
CA ALA A 58 -13.73 -0.36 -12.96
C ALA A 58 -13.31 -0.13 -14.42
N VAL A 59 -12.72 1.03 -14.74
CA VAL A 59 -12.19 1.33 -16.08
C VAL A 59 -11.03 0.39 -16.42
N MET A 60 -10.10 0.20 -15.50
CA MET A 60 -8.94 -0.69 -15.68
C MET A 60 -9.36 -2.16 -15.82
N ALA A 61 -10.40 -2.59 -15.11
CA ALA A 61 -10.91 -3.95 -15.23
C ALA A 61 -11.58 -4.23 -16.59
N ALA A 62 -12.15 -3.20 -17.22
CA ALA A 62 -12.79 -3.31 -18.53
C ALA A 62 -11.81 -3.16 -19.71
N ASP A 63 -10.62 -2.62 -19.48
CA ASP A 63 -9.61 -2.38 -20.51
C ASP A 63 -8.84 -3.67 -20.84
N THR A 64 -9.12 -4.24 -22.01
CA THR A 64 -8.50 -5.47 -22.51
C THR A 64 -7.06 -5.29 -23.00
N THR A 65 -6.59 -4.04 -23.10
CA THR A 65 -5.21 -3.74 -23.50
C THR A 65 -4.23 -3.75 -22.33
N LEU A 66 -4.73 -3.65 -21.09
CA LEU A 66 -3.93 -3.77 -19.88
C LEU A 66 -3.44 -5.20 -19.69
N ASN A 67 -2.13 -5.39 -19.71
CA ASN A 67 -1.49 -6.63 -19.32
C ASN A 67 -1.01 -6.58 -17.85
N LYS A 68 -0.57 -7.72 -17.33
CA LYS A 68 0.00 -7.89 -15.98
C LYS A 68 1.48 -8.26 -16.04
N GLU A 69 2.16 -7.84 -17.11
CA GLU A 69 3.59 -8.07 -17.28
C GLU A 69 4.42 -7.24 -16.29
N TYR A 70 5.68 -7.60 -16.16
CA TYR A 70 6.60 -6.88 -15.30
C TYR A 70 6.77 -5.42 -15.73
N LEU A 71 6.68 -4.53 -14.74
CA LEU A 71 7.11 -3.15 -14.91
C LEU A 71 8.64 -3.06 -14.97
N PRO A 72 9.19 -2.00 -15.57
CA PRO A 72 10.61 -1.68 -15.45
C PRO A 72 11.06 -1.58 -13.99
N VAL A 73 12.37 -1.69 -13.74
CA VAL A 73 12.96 -1.62 -12.39
C VAL A 73 12.58 -0.34 -11.64
N LEU A 74 12.43 0.78 -12.36
CA LEU A 74 12.01 2.07 -11.78
C LEU A 74 10.48 2.22 -11.65
N GLY A 75 9.73 1.16 -11.99
CA GLY A 75 8.27 1.10 -12.04
C GLY A 75 7.67 1.79 -13.25
N LEU A 76 6.41 2.21 -13.12
CA LEU A 76 5.65 2.82 -14.22
C LEU A 76 6.04 4.31 -14.39
N PRO A 77 6.65 4.73 -15.53
CA PRO A 77 7.14 6.10 -15.69
C PRO A 77 6.06 7.17 -15.51
N ALA A 78 4.84 6.91 -16.01
CA ALA A 78 3.71 7.83 -15.87
C ALA A 78 3.31 8.04 -14.40
N PHE A 79 3.33 6.97 -13.59
CA PHE A 79 3.05 7.06 -12.16
C PHE A 79 4.15 7.83 -11.43
N ALA A 80 5.42 7.49 -11.67
CA ALA A 80 6.54 8.14 -11.00
C ALA A 80 6.60 9.66 -11.31
N GLN A 81 6.30 10.05 -12.55
CA GLN A 81 6.19 11.46 -12.93
C GLN A 81 5.01 12.16 -12.26
N ALA A 82 3.82 11.54 -12.25
CA ALA A 82 2.64 12.10 -11.59
C ALA A 82 2.87 12.28 -10.08
N ALA A 83 3.47 11.29 -9.41
CA ALA A 83 3.83 11.34 -8.01
C ALA A 83 4.87 12.46 -7.73
N THR A 84 5.88 12.60 -8.58
CA THR A 84 6.88 13.66 -8.45
C THR A 84 6.24 15.05 -8.57
N LYS A 85 5.36 15.25 -9.56
CA LYS A 85 4.63 16.51 -9.76
C LYS A 85 3.69 16.82 -8.59
N MET A 86 3.02 15.80 -8.04
CA MET A 86 2.16 15.93 -6.87
C MET A 86 2.96 16.37 -5.63
N LEU A 87 4.15 15.78 -5.42
CA LEU A 87 4.98 16.06 -4.26
C LEU A 87 5.68 17.43 -4.34
N LEU A 88 6.31 17.74 -5.47
CA LEU A 88 7.14 18.94 -5.63
C LEU A 88 6.37 20.15 -6.15
N GLY A 89 5.20 19.93 -6.75
CA GLY A 89 4.50 20.91 -7.56
C GLY A 89 4.97 20.90 -9.02
N PRO A 90 4.08 21.16 -9.99
CA PRO A 90 4.40 21.06 -11.42
C PRO A 90 5.48 22.04 -11.88
N GLU A 91 5.56 23.21 -11.25
CA GLU A 91 6.49 24.30 -11.59
C GLU A 91 7.73 24.34 -10.68
N SER A 92 8.04 23.24 -9.99
CA SER A 92 9.20 23.21 -9.10
C SER A 92 10.51 23.38 -9.90
N LYS A 93 11.43 24.19 -9.38
CA LYS A 93 12.75 24.38 -10.00
C LYS A 93 13.49 23.05 -10.19
N ALA A 94 13.32 22.10 -9.26
CA ALA A 94 13.93 20.79 -9.37
C ALA A 94 13.44 20.01 -10.60
N ILE A 95 12.16 20.13 -10.97
CA ILE A 95 11.63 19.52 -12.20
C ILE A 95 12.13 20.30 -13.44
N LEU A 96 12.03 21.62 -13.42
CA LEU A 96 12.44 22.48 -14.55
C LEU A 96 13.93 22.36 -14.88
N GLU A 97 14.78 22.19 -13.87
CA GLU A 97 16.23 22.04 -14.00
C GLU A 97 16.66 20.56 -14.12
N GLY A 98 15.72 19.60 -14.16
CA GLY A 98 16.03 18.17 -14.32
C GLY A 98 16.76 17.52 -13.13
N ARG A 99 16.65 18.10 -11.92
CA ARG A 99 17.32 17.63 -10.70
C ARG A 99 16.46 16.68 -9.87
N TYR A 100 15.82 15.71 -10.52
CA TYR A 100 15.00 14.70 -9.85
C TYR A 100 15.15 13.34 -10.52
N LEU A 101 15.00 12.26 -9.74
CA LEU A 101 14.92 10.89 -10.24
C LEU A 101 13.52 10.34 -9.93
N PRO A 102 12.62 10.24 -10.91
CA PRO A 102 11.30 9.67 -10.68
C PRO A 102 11.44 8.14 -10.59
N SER A 103 11.09 7.58 -9.44
CA SER A 103 11.03 6.13 -9.23
C SER A 103 9.80 5.74 -8.42
N GLN A 104 9.15 4.66 -8.81
CA GLN A 104 8.15 4.00 -7.99
C GLN A 104 8.84 2.89 -7.20
N PHE A 105 8.76 2.95 -5.87
CA PHE A 105 9.18 1.82 -5.04
C PHE A 105 8.12 0.74 -5.14
N ASN A 106 8.45 -0.38 -5.79
CA ASN A 106 7.56 -1.54 -5.81
C ASN A 106 7.82 -2.30 -4.51
N LEU A 107 6.89 -2.24 -3.55
CA LEU A 107 6.90 -3.08 -2.35
C LEU A 107 6.57 -4.52 -2.76
N LEU A 108 7.49 -5.17 -3.48
CA LEU A 108 7.66 -6.60 -3.38
C LEU A 108 8.60 -6.78 -2.18
N LEU A 109 7.98 -7.05 -1.03
CA LEU A 109 8.69 -7.53 0.15
C LEU A 109 9.38 -8.84 -0.24
N ASP A 110 10.70 -8.79 -0.42
CA ASP A 110 11.56 -9.91 -0.05
C ASP A 110 11.63 -10.01 1.48
#